data_AF-A0A2N5A7U3-F1
#
_entry.id   AF-A0A2N5A7U3-F1
#
_cell.length_a   1.000
_cell.length_b   1.000
_cell.length_c   1.000
_cell.angle_alpha   90.00
_cell.angle_beta   90.00
_cell.angle_gamma   90.00
#
_symmetry.space_group_name_H-M   'P 1'
#
loop_
_entity.id
_entity.type
_entity.pdbx_description
1 polymer ?
#
loop_
_entity_poly.entity_id
_entity_poly.type
_entity_poly.pdbx_seq_one_letter_code
_entity_poly.pdbx_strand_id
1 'polypeptide(L)' 'MNQVAVVIGGGQTLGEFLCRGLAAEGYRVAVVDIQSEKASRVAQEINAEYGEGTAYGFGADATSEASVTALAHGVAEIF' A
#
# COMPACT_ATOMS: atom_id res chain seq x y z
N MET A 1 -12.17 -11.05 -1.37
CA MET A 1 -12.76 -9.76 -0.93
C MET A 1 -12.58 -8.75 -2.05
N ASN A 2 -13.46 -7.73 -2.20
CA ASN A 2 -13.35 -6.70 -3.24
C ASN A 2 -13.02 -5.31 -2.68
N GLN A 3 -12.38 -5.27 -1.51
CA GLN A 3 -12.04 -4.03 -0.82
C GLN A 3 -10.53 -3.81 -0.87
N VAL A 4 -10.15 -2.55 -1.04
CA VAL A 4 -8.76 -2.09 -1.05
C VAL A 4 -8.49 -1.39 0.26
N ALA A 5 -7.43 -1.79 0.96
CA ALA A 5 -6.95 -1.13 2.16
C ALA A 5 -5.77 -0.20 1.80
N VAL A 6 -5.91 1.09 2.11
CA VAL A 6 -4.84 2.07 1.91
C VAL A 6 -4.15 2.32 3.25
N VAL A 7 -2.85 2.05 3.32
CA VAL A 7 -2.08 2.16 4.57
C VAL A 7 -0.97 3.20 4.43
N ILE A 8 -1.17 4.36 5.06
CA ILE A 8 -0.16 5.43 5.15
C ILE A 8 0.94 5.04 6.15
N GLY A 9 2.20 5.25 5.77
CA GLY A 9 3.36 4.82 6.55
C GLY A 9 3.60 3.31 6.46
N GLY A 10 3.11 2.67 5.40
CA GLY A 10 3.16 1.21 5.19
C GLY A 10 4.55 0.65 4.86
N GLY A 11 5.56 1.48 4.65
CA GLY A 11 6.89 1.05 4.21
C GLY A 11 7.77 0.44 5.29
N GLN A 12 7.36 0.48 6.57
CA GLN A 12 8.16 0.00 7.71
C GLN A 12 7.36 -0.22 9.00
N THR A 13 8.01 -0.87 9.98
CA THR A 13 7.56 -1.03 11.37
C THR A 13 6.09 -1.45 11.49
N LEU A 14 5.23 -0.61 12.08
CA LEU A 14 3.85 -0.96 12.35
C LEU A 14 3.00 -0.93 11.07
N GLY A 15 3.27 0.02 10.16
CA GLY A 15 2.54 0.10 8.90
C GLY A 15 2.77 -1.13 8.03
N GLU A 16 4.02 -1.60 7.94
CA GLU A 16 4.35 -2.84 7.24
C GLU A 16 3.63 -4.05 7.88
N PHE A 17 3.63 -4.16 9.21
CA PHE A 17 2.91 -5.21 9.92
C PHE A 17 1.40 -5.20 9.61
N LEU A 18 0.78 -4.01 9.58
CA LEU A 18 -0.63 -3.87 9.22
C LEU A 18 -0.90 -4.26 7.77
N CYS A 19 -0.04 -3.85 6.82
CA CYS A 19 -0.16 -4.24 5.42
C CYS A 19 -0.17 -5.77 5.25
N ARG A 20 0.76 -6.46 5.93
CA ARG A 20 0.85 -7.93 5.91
C ARG A 20 -0.38 -8.58 6.52
N GLY A 21 -0.84 -8.10 7.68
CA GLY A 21 -2.05 -8.61 8.32
C GLY A 21 -3.30 -8.45 7.44
N LEU A 22 -3.47 -7.28 6.80
CA LEU A 22 -4.57 -7.03 5.88
C LEU A 22 -4.52 -7.94 4.64
N ALA A 23 -3.33 -8.17 4.09
CA ALA A 23 -3.15 -9.10 2.98
C ALA A 23 -3.50 -10.53 3.38
N ALA A 24 -3.10 -10.98 4.58
CA ALA A 24 -3.43 -12.29 5.11
C ALA A 24 -4.95 -12.50 5.29
N GLU A 25 -5.69 -11.43 5.63
CA GLU A 25 -7.16 -11.43 5.69
C GLU A 25 -7.81 -11.32 4.30
N GLY A 26 -7.04 -11.26 3.20
CA GLY A 26 -7.54 -11.29 1.83
C GLY A 26 -7.92 -9.93 1.24
N TYR A 27 -7.44 -8.84 1.83
CA TYR A 27 -7.54 -7.50 1.23
C TYR A 27 -6.49 -7.32 0.13
N ARG A 28 -6.83 -6.47 -0.83
CA ARG A 28 -5.83 -5.85 -1.70
C ARG A 28 -5.27 -4.61 -0.98
N VAL A 29 -3.96 -4.42 -0.98
CA VAL A 29 -3.31 -3.43 -0.12
C VAL A 29 -2.53 -2.40 -0.93
N ALA A 30 -2.91 -1.13 -0.80
CA ALA A 30 -2.11 0.00 -1.24
C ALA A 30 -1.16 0.39 -0.10
N VAL A 31 0.11 -0.01 -0.24
CA VAL A 31 1.18 0.34 0.70
C VAL A 31 1.64 1.75 0.37
N VAL A 32 1.52 2.70 1.28
CA VAL A 32 1.85 4.09 1.02
C VAL A 32 2.92 4.57 1.97
N ASP A 33 3.97 5.16 1.44
CA ASP A 33 5.02 5.80 2.24
C ASP A 33 5.55 7.03 1.52
N ILE A 34 6.09 8.01 2.25
CA ILE A 34 6.77 9.14 1.62
C ILE A 34 8.05 8.66 0.89
N GLN A 35 8.67 7.58 1.38
CA GLN A 35 9.74 6.88 0.71
C GLN A 35 9.20 5.74 -0.15
N SER A 36 8.91 6.03 -1.42
CA SER A 36 8.28 5.09 -2.36
C SER A 36 9.01 3.75 -2.51
N GLU A 37 10.34 3.74 -2.39
CA GLU A 37 11.14 2.50 -2.42
C GLU A 37 10.79 1.54 -1.29
N LYS A 38 10.53 2.06 -0.07
CA LYS A 38 10.13 1.25 1.07
C LYS A 38 8.75 0.65 0.87
N ALA A 39 7.80 1.45 0.38
CA ALA A 39 6.46 0.98 0.04
C ALA A 39 6.51 -0.10 -1.04
N SER A 40 7.35 0.08 -2.06
CA SER A 40 7.53 -0.86 -3.16
C SER A 40 8.12 -2.19 -2.68
N ARG A 41 9.13 -2.14 -1.81
CA ARG A 41 9.72 -3.34 -1.17
C ARG A 41 8.65 -4.14 -0.43
N VAL A 42 7.89 -3.49 0.45
CA VAL A 42 6.84 -4.16 1.23
C VAL A 42 5.76 -4.76 0.32
N ALA A 43 5.33 -4.03 -0.70
CA ALA A 43 4.35 -4.54 -1.66
C ALA A 43 4.87 -5.78 -2.43
N GLN A 44 6.15 -5.78 -2.83
CA GLN A 44 6.77 -6.94 -3.48
C GLN A 44 6.84 -8.15 -2.55
N GLU A 45 7.21 -7.95 -1.28
CA GLU A 45 7.25 -9.02 -0.29
C GLU A 45 5.85 -9.60 -0.03
N ILE A 46 4.82 -8.75 0.05
CA ILE A 46 3.41 -9.19 0.17
C ILE A 46 2.98 -9.97 -1.08
N ASN A 47 3.29 -9.48 -2.28
CA ASN A 47 2.95 -10.18 -3.52
C ASN A 47 3.65 -11.54 -3.64
N ALA A 48 4.90 -11.64 -3.17
CA ALA A 48 5.63 -12.92 -3.16
C ALA A 48 5.00 -13.94 -2.21
N GLU A 49 4.41 -13.49 -1.10
CA GLU A 49 3.82 -14.35 -0.07
C GLU A 49 2.36 -14.72 -0.37
N TYR A 50 1.55 -13.76 -0.83
CA TYR A 50 0.10 -13.91 -0.98
C TYR A 50 -0.38 -13.96 -2.44
N GLY A 51 0.51 -13.70 -3.41
CA GLY A 51 0.23 -13.74 -4.85
C GLY A 51 0.29 -12.36 -5.51
N GLU A 52 0.60 -12.36 -6.81
CA GLU A 52 0.71 -11.13 -7.61
C GLU A 52 -0.61 -10.33 -7.62
N GLY A 53 -0.51 -9.01 -7.45
CA GLY A 53 -1.67 -8.11 -7.41
C GLY A 53 -2.35 -7.99 -6.04
N THR A 54 -1.81 -8.66 -5.01
CA THR A 54 -2.27 -8.49 -3.62
C THR A 54 -1.92 -7.12 -3.07
N ALA A 55 -0.76 -6.57 -3.43
CA ALA A 55 -0.32 -5.26 -2.97
C ALA A 55 0.35 -4.41 -4.06
N TYR A 56 0.30 -3.09 -3.87
CA TYR A 56 1.01 -2.12 -4.71
C TYR A 56 1.58 -0.99 -3.86
N GLY A 57 2.80 -0.54 -4.18
CA GLY A 57 3.50 0.51 -3.46
C GLY A 57 3.27 1.90 -4.07
N PHE A 58 2.92 2.87 -3.24
CA PHE A 58 2.76 4.28 -3.63
C PHE A 58 3.69 5.18 -2.83
N GLY A 59 4.20 6.22 -3.50
CA GLY A 59 4.85 7.36 -2.87
C GLY A 59 3.83 8.46 -2.59
N ALA A 60 3.65 8.87 -1.33
CA ALA A 60 2.82 10.03 -1.01
C ALA A 60 3.23 10.74 0.29
N ASP A 61 3.11 12.06 0.29
CA ASP A 61 3.19 12.88 1.50
C ASP A 61 1.79 13.12 2.07
N ALA A 62 1.48 12.47 3.17
CA ALA A 62 0.16 12.56 3.82
C ALA A 62 -0.15 13.95 4.40
N THR A 63 0.84 14.85 4.48
CA THR A 63 0.64 16.25 4.94
C THR A 63 0.27 17.20 3.80
N SER A 64 0.35 16.73 2.54
CA SER A 64 0.03 17.50 1.35
C SER A 64 -1.29 17.04 0.74
N GLU A 65 -2.31 17.91 0.76
CA GLU A 65 -3.63 17.62 0.19
C GLU A 65 -3.56 17.25 -1.30
N ALA A 66 -2.71 17.92 -2.06
CA ALA A 66 -2.47 17.59 -3.47
C ALA A 66 -1.86 16.19 -3.63
N SER A 67 -0.93 15.81 -2.75
CA SER A 67 -0.33 14.47 -2.78
C SER A 67 -1.34 13.38 -2.40
N VAL A 68 -2.19 13.63 -1.40
CA VAL A 68 -3.26 12.69 -1.00
C VAL A 68 -4.30 12.54 -2.10
N THR A 69 -4.66 13.63 -2.80
CA THR A 69 -5.58 13.58 -3.94
C THR A 69 -5.01 12.73 -5.08
N ALA A 70 -3.73 12.94 -5.43
CA ALA A 70 -3.05 12.14 -6.45
C ALA A 70 -2.96 10.65 -6.06
N LEU A 71 -2.68 10.36 -4.79
CA LEU A 71 -2.69 9.01 -4.25
C LEU A 71 -4.07 8.35 -4.42
N ALA A 72 -5.15 9.04 -4.05
CA ALA A 72 -6.50 8.48 -4.16
C ALA A 72 -6.86 8.11 -5.60
N HIS A 73 -6.51 8.97 -6.58
CA HIS A 73 -6.68 8.66 -7.99
C HIS A 73 -5.83 7.47 -8.42
N GLY A 74 -4.54 7.44 -8.05
CA GLY A 74 -3.64 6.34 -8.39
C GLY A 74 -4.10 4.99 -7.83
N VAL A 75 -4.65 4.97 -6.61
CA VAL A 75 -5.23 3.75 -6.03
C VAL A 75 -6.45 3.29 -6.84
N ALA A 76 -7.34 4.19 -7.24
CA ALA A 76 -8.53 3.85 -8.02
C ALA A 76 -8.20 3.36 -9.45
N GLU A 77 -7.06 3.74 -10.01
CA GLU A 77 -6.60 3.27 -11.32
C GLU A 77 -5.93 1.89 -11.26
N ILE A 78 -5.19 1.61 -10.19
CA ILE A 78 -4.43 0.35 -10.04
C ILE A 78 -5.31 -0.80 -9.53
N PHE A 79 -6.33 -0.50 -8.71
CA PHE A 79 -7.17 -1.50 -8.05
C PHE A 79 -8.58 -1.57 -8.63
#